data_AF-A0A151NKD0-F1
#
_entry.id   AF-A0A151NKD0-F1
#
_cell.length_a   1.000
_cell.length_b   1.000
_cell.length_c   1.000
_cell.angle_alpha   90.00
_cell.angle_beta   90.00
_cell.angle_gamma   90.00
#
_symmetry.space_group_name_H-M   'P 1'
#
loop_
_entity.id
_entity.type
_entity.pdbx_description
1 polymer ?
#
loop_
_entity_poly.entity_id
_entity_poly.type
_entity_poly.pdbx_seq_one_letter_code
_entity_poly.pdbx_strand_id
1 'polypeptide(L)'
;MGLAKGVRHNRNLQKLSLFGDISILQQHGSLSNTYLSKVDPDGKKIKQIQQLFEEILGNSRQLKWLSCGFMLQIATPTSLSSLSNPIANTMEHLSLLDNHIPGNTTLITAVELERFVNLRSLALDFCDFTAEMARVLADSNHVPLHRLSLLVHNVSIMHKSLDNMPEDENWKALTRNSTNLRVYIMAFDVKSDDMLRILKPSIPLERIHFDSYITCVSGAVVDLISRQYDKFLTHFILMNDVIDMSGFPDLSDNRNEDPLVLLAWRCTRLSLLAVHGYTVWAHNLIAIARLRGSDLKVLEVTEESIDFDQGELADQDVDPVHNLIEQVCAVLSPVSTYHADFICTSVE
;
A
#
# COMPACT_ATOMS: atom_id res chain seq x y z
N MET A 1 -15.84 10.15 20.47
CA MET A 1 -17.32 10.08 20.45
C MET A 1 -18.01 11.46 20.50
N GLY A 2 -17.55 12.42 21.31
CA GLY A 2 -18.16 13.77 21.39
C GLY A 2 -18.18 14.53 20.05
N LEU A 3 -17.09 14.48 19.27
CA LEU A 3 -16.99 15.14 17.97
C LEU A 3 -17.96 14.56 16.93
N ALA A 4 -18.12 13.22 16.88
CA ALA A 4 -19.04 12.55 15.94
C ALA A 4 -20.52 12.95 16.18
N LYS A 5 -20.92 13.14 17.45
CA LYS A 5 -22.26 13.64 17.78
C LYS A 5 -22.48 15.09 17.32
N GLY A 6 -21.44 15.92 17.35
CA GLY A 6 -21.51 17.31 16.89
C GLY A 6 -21.66 17.46 15.37
N VAL A 7 -21.14 16.51 14.58
CA VAL A 7 -21.24 16.53 13.12
C VAL A 7 -22.46 15.80 12.55
N ARG A 8 -23.23 15.09 13.39
CA ARG A 8 -24.44 14.32 13.02
C ARG A 8 -25.41 15.06 12.11
N HIS A 9 -25.60 16.36 12.33
CA HIS A 9 -26.55 17.19 11.60
C HIS A 9 -25.88 18.18 10.63
N ASN A 10 -24.57 18.05 10.40
CA ASN A 10 -23.85 18.94 9.50
C ASN A 10 -24.14 18.59 8.04
N ARG A 11 -25.09 19.30 7.43
CA ARG A 11 -25.46 19.12 6.01
C ARG A 11 -24.37 19.60 5.05
N ASN A 12 -23.49 20.49 5.49
CA ASN A 12 -22.41 21.08 4.69
C ASN A 12 -21.10 20.28 4.79
N LEU A 13 -21.12 19.10 5.42
CA LEU A 13 -19.96 18.23 5.52
C LEU A 13 -19.51 17.81 4.11
N GLN A 14 -18.30 18.20 3.73
CA GLN A 14 -17.71 17.85 2.43
C GLN A 14 -16.73 16.69 2.51
N LYS A 15 -16.03 16.56 3.64
CA LYS A 15 -15.05 15.51 3.88
C LYS A 15 -15.28 14.87 5.23
N LEU A 16 -15.40 13.55 5.24
CA LEU A 16 -15.41 12.73 6.44
C LEU A 16 -14.26 11.74 6.36
N SER A 17 -13.34 11.85 7.32
CA SER A 17 -12.22 10.94 7.44
C SER A 17 -12.20 10.38 8.84
N LEU A 18 -12.22 9.06 8.91
CA LEU A 18 -12.27 8.25 10.11
C LEU A 18 -11.09 7.28 10.01
N PHE A 19 -10.12 7.47 10.90
CA PHE A 19 -8.92 6.65 10.97
C PHE A 19 -8.84 5.97 12.33
N GLY A 20 -8.60 4.67 12.31
CA GLY A 20 -8.26 3.93 13.52
C GLY A 20 -6.84 4.26 13.93
N ASP A 21 -6.56 4.19 15.24
CA ASP A 21 -5.19 4.30 15.72
C ASP A 21 -4.41 3.05 15.31
N ILE A 22 -3.44 3.24 14.42
CA ILE A 22 -2.58 2.17 13.90
C ILE A 22 -1.50 1.74 14.90
N SER A 23 -1.22 2.52 15.96
CA SER A 23 -0.18 2.19 16.93
C SER A 23 -0.52 0.93 17.76
N ILE A 24 -1.80 0.62 17.92
CA ILE A 24 -2.27 -0.62 18.57
C ILE A 24 -2.04 -1.84 17.66
N LEU A 25 -1.84 -1.65 16.36
CA LEU A 25 -1.58 -2.72 15.39
C LEU A 25 -0.15 -3.27 15.50
N GLN A 26 0.83 -2.38 15.74
CA GLN A 26 2.26 -2.75 15.77
C GLN A 26 2.63 -3.62 16.96
N GLN A 27 1.95 -3.47 18.11
CA GLN A 27 2.34 -4.22 19.31
C GLN A 27 1.80 -5.66 19.36
N HIS A 28 0.75 -6.00 18.59
CA HIS A 28 -0.01 -7.24 18.83
C HIS A 28 -0.25 -8.12 17.59
N GLY A 29 0.28 -7.78 16.40
CA GLY A 29 0.27 -8.62 15.18
C GLY A 29 -1.12 -8.96 14.60
N SER A 30 -2.17 -8.62 15.34
CA SER A 30 -3.57 -8.72 14.99
C SER A 30 -4.30 -7.97 16.11
N LEU A 31 -5.08 -6.94 15.78
CA LEU A 31 -6.16 -6.51 16.66
C LEU A 31 -7.17 -7.65 16.69
N SER A 32 -6.85 -8.70 17.45
CA SER A 32 -7.73 -9.83 17.63
C SER A 32 -9.02 -9.27 18.24
N ASN A 33 -10.15 -9.80 17.78
CA ASN A 33 -11.50 -9.63 18.37
C ASN A 33 -11.50 -9.58 19.90
N THR A 34 -10.49 -10.19 20.51
CA THR A 34 -10.12 -10.19 21.93
C THR A 34 -9.99 -8.79 22.58
N TYR A 35 -9.58 -7.72 21.88
CA TYR A 35 -9.53 -6.36 22.47
C TYR A 35 -10.88 -5.65 22.41
N LEU A 36 -11.56 -5.70 21.25
CA LEU A 36 -12.91 -5.17 21.10
C LEU A 36 -13.90 -5.88 22.03
N SER A 37 -13.79 -7.21 22.19
CA SER A 37 -14.60 -7.97 23.14
C SER A 37 -14.29 -7.65 24.61
N LYS A 38 -13.06 -7.19 24.92
CA LYS A 38 -12.71 -6.66 26.26
C LYS A 38 -13.32 -5.28 26.52
N VAL A 39 -13.38 -4.40 25.51
CA VAL A 39 -13.79 -2.99 25.67
C VAL A 39 -15.29 -2.76 25.39
N ASP A 40 -15.92 -3.62 24.59
CA ASP A 40 -17.33 -3.64 24.23
C ASP A 40 -17.87 -5.08 24.12
N PRO A 41 -17.92 -5.84 25.23
CA PRO A 41 -18.33 -7.26 25.22
C PRO A 41 -19.74 -7.50 24.65
N ASP A 42 -20.64 -6.52 24.81
CA ASP A 42 -22.03 -6.59 24.31
C ASP A 42 -22.17 -6.08 22.86
N GLY A 43 -21.11 -5.56 22.25
CA GLY A 43 -21.15 -4.90 20.94
C GLY A 43 -22.06 -3.67 20.88
N LYS A 44 -22.42 -3.08 22.03
CA LYS A 44 -23.38 -1.96 22.11
C LYS A 44 -22.75 -0.68 21.63
N LYS A 45 -21.48 -0.42 21.98
CA LYS A 45 -20.77 0.79 21.58
C LYS A 45 -20.51 0.78 20.08
N ILE A 46 -20.07 -0.33 19.50
CA ILE A 46 -19.82 -0.42 18.06
C ILE A 46 -21.11 -0.21 17.26
N LYS A 47 -22.23 -0.81 17.68
CA LYS A 47 -23.54 -0.57 17.04
C LYS A 47 -23.98 0.89 17.11
N GLN A 48 -23.76 1.56 18.24
CA GLN A 48 -24.05 3.00 18.35
C GLN A 48 -23.17 3.84 17.41
N ILE A 49 -21.92 3.45 17.22
CA ILE A 49 -21.00 4.13 16.29
C ILE A 49 -21.43 3.90 14.84
N GLN A 50 -21.78 2.66 14.48
CA GLN A 50 -22.33 2.32 13.16
C GLN A 50 -23.61 3.12 12.86
N GLN A 51 -24.56 3.16 13.81
CA GLN A 51 -25.78 3.97 13.66
C GLN A 51 -25.47 5.45 13.46
N LEU A 52 -24.56 6.00 14.27
CA LEU A 52 -24.16 7.40 14.12
C LEU A 52 -23.47 7.67 12.78
N PHE A 53 -22.67 6.72 12.30
CA PHE A 53 -22.03 6.79 10.99
C PHE A 53 -23.07 6.82 9.86
N GLU A 54 -24.01 5.89 9.86
CA GLU A 54 -25.14 5.85 8.91
C GLU A 54 -25.98 7.13 8.95
N GLU A 55 -26.25 7.68 10.14
CA GLU A 55 -26.95 8.96 10.29
C GLU A 55 -26.17 10.14 9.72
N ILE A 56 -24.85 10.20 9.90
CA ILE A 56 -24.00 11.23 9.29
C ILE A 56 -24.07 11.14 7.76
N LEU A 57 -23.98 9.93 7.21
CA LEU A 57 -24.10 9.70 5.77
C LEU A 57 -25.49 10.14 5.25
N GLY A 58 -26.56 9.72 5.92
CA GLY A 58 -27.94 10.07 5.53
C GLY A 58 -28.29 11.55 5.63
N ASN A 59 -27.67 12.27 6.56
CA ASN A 59 -27.88 13.71 6.75
C ASN A 59 -26.98 14.57 5.85
N SER A 60 -25.92 14.01 5.29
CA SER A 60 -24.98 14.75 4.45
C SER A 60 -25.63 15.23 3.16
N ARG A 61 -25.28 16.45 2.72
CA ARG A 61 -25.78 17.06 1.47
C ARG A 61 -24.68 17.60 0.55
N GLN A 62 -23.42 17.56 0.98
CA GLN A 62 -22.28 18.04 0.18
C GLN A 62 -21.07 17.08 0.26
N LEU A 63 -21.27 15.85 0.75
CA LEU A 63 -20.17 14.92 0.98
C LEU A 63 -19.55 14.49 -0.35
N LYS A 64 -18.24 14.73 -0.48
CA LYS A 64 -17.42 14.39 -1.66
C LYS A 64 -16.27 13.46 -1.33
N TRP A 65 -15.89 13.38 -0.05
CA TRP A 65 -14.76 12.60 0.40
C TRP A 65 -15.17 11.78 1.61
N LEU A 66 -15.16 10.46 1.46
CA LEU A 66 -15.38 9.52 2.54
C LEU A 66 -14.16 8.61 2.67
N SER A 67 -13.51 8.64 3.83
CA SER A 67 -12.40 7.74 4.13
C SER A 67 -12.65 7.06 5.46
N CYS A 68 -12.87 5.76 5.41
CA CYS A 68 -12.90 4.86 6.55
C CYS A 68 -11.72 3.91 6.40
N GLY A 69 -10.59 4.25 7.02
CA GLY A 69 -9.38 3.44 6.97
C GLY A 69 -9.03 2.90 8.35
N PHE A 70 -8.78 1.60 8.45
CA PHE A 70 -8.32 0.94 9.68
C PHE A 70 -9.28 1.11 10.88
N MET A 71 -10.53 1.47 10.61
CA MET A 71 -11.58 1.70 11.60
C MET A 71 -12.42 0.43 11.75
N LEU A 72 -12.08 -0.40 12.75
CA LEU A 72 -12.71 -1.70 12.97
C LEU A 72 -14.24 -1.58 13.05
N GLN A 73 -14.92 -2.28 12.13
CA GLN A 73 -16.37 -2.52 12.15
C GLN A 73 -17.25 -1.27 12.10
N ILE A 74 -16.75 -0.09 11.71
CA ILE A 74 -17.60 1.13 11.63
C ILE A 74 -18.40 1.16 10.33
N ALA A 75 -17.75 0.87 9.21
CA ALA A 75 -18.44 0.67 7.95
C ALA A 75 -18.96 -0.77 7.88
N THR A 76 -20.21 -0.90 7.44
CA THR A 76 -20.89 -2.18 7.18
C THR A 76 -21.25 -2.23 5.69
N PRO A 77 -21.58 -3.41 5.13
CA PRO A 77 -22.05 -3.52 3.74
C PRO A 77 -23.28 -2.66 3.42
N THR A 78 -24.06 -2.29 4.44
CA THR A 78 -25.25 -1.45 4.29
C THR A 78 -24.98 0.02 4.54
N SER A 79 -23.81 0.40 5.07
CA SER A 79 -23.56 1.79 5.48
C SER A 79 -23.72 2.78 4.33
N LEU A 80 -23.20 2.46 3.14
CA LEU A 80 -23.25 3.34 1.97
C LEU A 80 -24.67 3.51 1.40
N SER A 81 -25.57 2.56 1.66
CA SER A 81 -26.98 2.69 1.27
C SER A 81 -27.68 3.86 1.96
N SER A 82 -27.14 4.33 3.10
CA SER A 82 -27.63 5.52 3.80
C SER A 82 -27.39 6.81 3.01
N LEU A 83 -26.41 6.84 2.11
CA LEU A 83 -26.21 7.98 1.21
C LEU A 83 -27.38 8.04 0.22
N SER A 84 -27.95 9.22 0.01
CA SER A 84 -28.89 9.42 -1.10
C SER A 84 -28.17 9.39 -2.45
N ASN A 85 -28.84 8.95 -3.52
CA ASN A 85 -28.26 8.90 -4.88
C ASN A 85 -27.60 10.22 -5.34
N PRO A 86 -28.19 11.41 -5.14
CA PRO A 86 -27.53 12.67 -5.54
C PRO A 86 -26.17 12.89 -4.85
N ILE A 87 -26.00 12.37 -3.63
CA ILE A 87 -24.75 12.53 -2.87
C ILE A 87 -23.74 11.43 -3.21
N ALA A 88 -24.19 10.19 -3.45
CA ALA A 88 -23.34 9.15 -4.00
C ALA A 88 -22.73 9.61 -5.33
N ASN A 89 -23.54 10.23 -6.19
CA ASN A 89 -23.09 10.79 -7.47
C ASN A 89 -22.08 11.93 -7.31
N THR A 90 -22.01 12.64 -6.18
CA THR A 90 -21.02 13.71 -5.95
C THR A 90 -19.73 13.22 -5.32
N MET A 91 -19.65 11.95 -4.92
CA MET A 91 -18.45 11.41 -4.28
C MET A 91 -17.26 11.41 -5.25
N GLU A 92 -16.16 12.00 -4.82
CA GLU A 92 -14.90 12.08 -5.58
C GLU A 92 -13.84 11.13 -5.00
N HIS A 93 -13.92 10.83 -3.70
CA HIS A 93 -13.02 9.90 -3.02
C HIS A 93 -13.77 8.97 -2.07
N LEU A 94 -13.45 7.68 -2.16
CA LEU A 94 -13.98 6.62 -1.31
C LEU A 94 -12.83 5.71 -0.86
N SER A 95 -12.61 5.60 0.45
CA SER A 95 -11.68 4.65 1.03
C SER A 95 -12.40 3.78 2.05
N LEU A 96 -12.39 2.47 1.84
CA LEU A 96 -13.03 1.45 2.67
C LEU A 96 -12.01 0.36 3.00
N LEU A 97 -10.93 0.75 3.68
CA LEU A 97 -9.89 -0.16 4.11
C LEU A 97 -10.27 -0.68 5.50
N ASP A 98 -10.75 -1.93 5.57
CA ASP A 98 -10.99 -2.62 6.85
C ASP A 98 -9.75 -3.42 7.25
N ASN A 99 -9.48 -3.45 8.56
CA ASN A 99 -8.36 -4.20 9.14
C ASN A 99 -8.83 -5.23 10.19
N HIS A 100 -10.14 -5.43 10.33
CA HIS A 100 -10.66 -6.55 11.10
C HIS A 100 -10.55 -7.83 10.26
N ILE A 101 -10.10 -8.94 10.88
CA ILE A 101 -9.94 -10.30 10.30
C ILE A 101 -10.29 -10.31 8.81
N PRO A 102 -9.31 -9.98 7.96
CA PRO A 102 -9.55 -9.75 6.54
C PRO A 102 -10.16 -11.02 5.97
N GLY A 103 -11.43 -11.05 5.57
CA GLY A 103 -11.92 -12.32 5.02
C GLY A 103 -13.38 -12.56 4.72
N ASN A 104 -14.36 -11.92 5.36
CA ASN A 104 -15.76 -12.29 5.05
C ASN A 104 -16.68 -11.17 4.62
N THR A 105 -16.35 -9.92 4.93
CA THR A 105 -17.28 -8.82 4.67
C THR A 105 -16.77 -7.99 3.50
N THR A 106 -17.53 -7.97 2.42
CA THR A 106 -17.33 -7.05 1.30
C THR A 106 -18.12 -5.78 1.58
N LEU A 107 -17.41 -4.64 1.75
CA LEU A 107 -18.03 -3.38 2.18
C LEU A 107 -18.77 -2.64 1.06
N ILE A 108 -18.43 -2.93 -0.20
CA ILE A 108 -19.05 -2.34 -1.38
C ILE A 108 -19.17 -3.41 -2.46
N THR A 109 -20.29 -3.46 -3.16
CA THR A 109 -20.49 -4.35 -4.31
C THR A 109 -20.34 -3.56 -5.60
N ALA A 110 -20.18 -4.24 -6.74
CA ALA A 110 -20.14 -3.56 -8.03
C ALA A 110 -21.43 -2.76 -8.31
N VAL A 111 -22.60 -3.31 -7.95
CA VAL A 111 -23.90 -2.63 -8.09
C VAL A 111 -23.96 -1.35 -7.27
N GLU A 112 -23.45 -1.37 -6.04
CA GLU A 112 -23.39 -0.17 -5.21
C GLU A 112 -22.38 0.85 -5.79
N LEU A 113 -21.29 0.36 -6.41
CA LEU A 113 -20.27 1.19 -7.04
C LEU A 113 -20.78 1.99 -8.24
N GLU A 114 -21.79 1.50 -8.98
CA GLU A 114 -22.43 2.20 -10.10
C GLU A 114 -23.01 3.57 -9.70
N ARG A 115 -23.35 3.75 -8.43
CA ARG A 115 -23.87 5.02 -7.88
C ARG A 115 -22.80 6.12 -7.81
N PHE A 116 -21.51 5.76 -7.82
CA PHE A 116 -20.40 6.70 -7.58
C PHE A 116 -19.76 7.16 -8.90
N VAL A 117 -20.57 7.78 -9.76
CA VAL A 117 -20.15 8.16 -11.13
C VAL A 117 -19.03 9.22 -11.19
N ASN A 118 -18.85 10.04 -10.15
CA ASN A 118 -17.79 11.06 -10.09
C ASN A 118 -16.54 10.61 -9.30
N LEU A 119 -16.42 9.32 -9.00
CA LEU A 119 -15.32 8.80 -8.20
C LEU A 119 -13.99 8.89 -8.95
N ARG A 120 -13.01 9.59 -8.37
CA ARG A 120 -11.65 9.76 -8.91
C ARG A 120 -10.60 9.01 -8.10
N SER A 121 -10.92 8.66 -6.87
CA SER A 121 -10.02 7.95 -5.97
C SER A 121 -10.78 6.86 -5.22
N LEU A 122 -10.29 5.63 -5.32
CA LEU A 122 -10.85 4.47 -4.64
C LEU A 122 -9.77 3.76 -3.83
N ALA A 123 -10.06 3.36 -2.59
CA ALA A 123 -9.20 2.48 -1.81
C ALA A 123 -10.01 1.32 -1.19
N LEU A 124 -9.56 0.09 -1.42
CA LEU A 124 -10.23 -1.15 -1.02
C LEU A 124 -9.23 -2.23 -0.59
N ASP A 125 -9.72 -3.24 0.12
CA ASP A 125 -9.05 -4.54 0.15
C ASP A 125 -9.03 -5.13 -1.28
N PHE A 126 -7.89 -5.68 -1.67
CA PHE A 126 -7.69 -6.26 -3.00
C PHE A 126 -8.70 -7.36 -3.31
N CYS A 127 -9.01 -8.23 -2.34
CA CYS A 127 -9.96 -9.32 -2.55
C CYS A 127 -11.41 -8.83 -2.76
N ASP A 128 -11.72 -7.59 -2.40
CA ASP A 128 -13.02 -6.97 -2.72
C ASP A 128 -13.04 -6.29 -4.09
N PHE A 129 -11.88 -5.95 -4.65
CA PHE A 129 -11.79 -5.36 -5.97
C PHE A 129 -11.94 -6.45 -7.04
N THR A 130 -13.16 -6.63 -7.54
CA THR A 130 -13.49 -7.69 -8.51
C THR A 130 -13.37 -7.24 -9.96
N ALA A 131 -13.32 -8.21 -10.89
CA ALA A 131 -13.41 -7.95 -12.33
C ALA A 131 -14.66 -7.13 -12.69
N GLU A 132 -15.78 -7.37 -12.00
CA GLU A 132 -17.02 -6.61 -12.22
C GLU A 132 -16.87 -5.13 -11.85
N MET A 133 -16.26 -4.84 -10.70
CA MET A 133 -15.98 -3.45 -10.30
C MET A 133 -15.05 -2.75 -11.28
N ALA A 134 -14.02 -3.45 -11.78
CA ALA A 134 -13.15 -2.90 -12.80
C ALA A 134 -13.93 -2.56 -14.09
N ARG A 135 -14.93 -3.38 -14.49
CA ARG A 135 -15.82 -3.07 -15.63
C ARG A 135 -16.68 -1.84 -15.36
N VAL A 136 -17.29 -1.72 -14.19
CA VAL A 136 -18.10 -0.55 -13.79
C VAL A 136 -17.26 0.72 -13.85
N LEU A 137 -16.06 0.72 -13.28
CA LEU A 137 -15.15 1.88 -13.29
C LEU A 137 -14.57 2.19 -14.69
N ALA A 138 -14.53 1.21 -15.58
CA ALA A 138 -14.12 1.38 -16.97
C ALA A 138 -15.25 1.93 -17.87
N ASP A 139 -16.50 1.92 -17.40
CA ASP A 139 -17.66 2.38 -18.16
C ASP A 139 -17.60 3.90 -18.39
N SER A 140 -18.07 4.33 -19.56
CA SER A 140 -18.10 5.75 -19.96
C SER A 140 -19.02 6.64 -19.10
N ASN A 141 -19.91 6.04 -18.33
CA ASN A 141 -20.76 6.77 -17.37
C ASN A 141 -19.99 7.23 -16.13
N HIS A 142 -18.81 6.64 -15.87
CA HIS A 142 -17.92 7.06 -14.79
C HIS A 142 -16.88 8.04 -15.28
N VAL A 143 -16.55 9.03 -14.44
CA VAL A 143 -15.39 9.89 -14.69
C VAL A 143 -14.10 9.05 -14.61
N PRO A 144 -13.06 9.43 -15.36
CA PRO A 144 -11.77 8.74 -15.29
C PRO A 144 -11.21 8.69 -13.87
N LEU A 145 -10.86 7.48 -13.42
CA LEU A 145 -10.24 7.24 -12.12
C LEU A 145 -8.78 7.73 -12.16
N HIS A 146 -8.35 8.45 -11.14
CA HIS A 146 -6.97 8.92 -11.02
C HIS A 146 -6.15 8.02 -10.09
N ARG A 147 -6.77 7.49 -9.04
CA ARG A 147 -6.08 6.71 -8.01
C ARG A 147 -6.88 5.47 -7.62
N LEU A 148 -6.21 4.33 -7.62
CA LEU A 148 -6.69 3.11 -6.99
C LEU A 148 -5.64 2.65 -5.97
N SER A 149 -6.06 2.45 -4.72
CA SER A 149 -5.18 1.96 -3.65
C SER A 149 -5.71 0.63 -3.12
N LEU A 150 -4.88 -0.40 -3.19
CA LEU A 150 -5.27 -1.77 -2.90
C LEU A 150 -4.44 -2.28 -1.73
N LEU A 151 -5.15 -2.69 -0.69
CA LEU A 151 -4.57 -3.40 0.45
C LEU A 151 -4.65 -4.89 0.20
N VAL A 152 -3.51 -5.57 0.09
CA VAL A 152 -3.45 -7.02 -0.07
C VAL A 152 -3.02 -7.62 1.26
N HIS A 153 -3.78 -8.57 1.79
CA HIS A 153 -3.44 -9.25 3.03
C HIS A 153 -3.62 -10.76 2.86
N ASN A 154 -2.64 -11.56 3.31
CA ASN A 154 -2.68 -13.02 3.16
C ASN A 154 -3.93 -13.66 3.79
N VAL A 155 -4.35 -13.18 4.96
CA VAL A 155 -5.62 -13.61 5.60
C VAL A 155 -6.83 -13.36 4.68
N SER A 156 -6.92 -12.23 3.98
CA SER A 156 -8.01 -11.96 3.01
C SER A 156 -8.00 -12.97 1.85
N ILE A 157 -6.81 -13.28 1.32
CA ILE A 157 -6.63 -14.23 0.23
C ILE A 157 -7.10 -15.63 0.64
N MET A 158 -6.73 -16.06 1.85
CA MET A 158 -7.13 -17.36 2.41
C MET A 158 -8.65 -17.51 2.57
N HIS A 159 -9.38 -16.42 2.73
CA HIS A 159 -10.83 -16.45 2.95
C HIS A 159 -11.67 -16.16 1.70
N LYS A 160 -11.28 -15.20 0.85
CA LYS A 160 -12.10 -14.70 -0.29
C LYS A 160 -11.74 -15.30 -1.65
N SER A 161 -10.63 -16.05 -1.76
CA SER A 161 -10.03 -16.48 -3.04
C SER A 161 -9.60 -15.31 -3.95
N LEU A 162 -8.79 -15.61 -4.95
CA LEU A 162 -8.36 -14.68 -6.00
C LEU A 162 -9.17 -14.84 -7.30
N ASP A 163 -10.13 -15.76 -7.36
CA ASP A 163 -10.77 -16.17 -8.62
C ASP A 163 -11.65 -15.07 -9.27
N ASN A 164 -12.13 -14.10 -8.48
CA ASN A 164 -12.97 -13.01 -8.96
C ASN A 164 -12.18 -11.72 -9.25
N MET A 165 -10.86 -11.73 -9.10
CA MET A 165 -10.03 -10.56 -9.32
C MET A 165 -10.04 -10.13 -10.81
N PRO A 166 -9.79 -8.86 -11.13
CA PRO A 166 -9.68 -8.41 -12.51
C PRO A 166 -8.52 -9.10 -13.21
N GLU A 167 -8.81 -9.68 -14.37
CA GLU A 167 -7.80 -10.18 -15.29
C GLU A 167 -7.22 -9.04 -16.14
N ASP A 168 -6.15 -9.32 -16.88
CA ASP A 168 -5.41 -8.29 -17.62
C ASP A 168 -6.29 -7.49 -18.60
N GLU A 169 -7.29 -8.12 -19.23
CA GLU A 169 -8.24 -7.43 -20.11
C GLU A 169 -9.15 -6.43 -19.36
N ASN A 170 -9.50 -6.73 -18.10
CA ASN A 170 -10.23 -5.79 -17.26
C ASN A 170 -9.37 -4.57 -16.93
N TRP A 171 -8.09 -4.78 -16.63
CA TRP A 171 -7.13 -3.71 -16.38
C TRP A 171 -6.89 -2.85 -17.63
N LYS A 172 -6.78 -3.46 -18.82
CA LYS A 172 -6.70 -2.72 -20.10
C LYS A 172 -7.91 -1.84 -20.33
N ALA A 173 -9.11 -2.36 -20.09
CA ALA A 173 -10.34 -1.58 -20.23
C ALA A 173 -10.36 -0.38 -19.27
N LEU A 174 -10.01 -0.61 -18.00
CA LEU A 174 -9.96 0.43 -16.98
C LEU A 174 -8.93 1.51 -17.31
N THR A 175 -7.70 1.12 -17.66
CA THR A 175 -6.62 2.06 -18.01
C THR A 175 -6.86 2.83 -19.30
N ARG A 176 -7.57 2.22 -20.26
CA ARG A 176 -7.98 2.91 -21.49
C ARG A 176 -8.97 4.05 -21.20
N ASN A 177 -9.94 3.85 -20.30
CA ASN A 177 -10.86 4.90 -19.87
C ASN A 177 -10.18 5.90 -18.92
N SER A 178 -9.25 5.41 -18.10
CA SER A 178 -8.57 6.14 -17.05
C SER A 178 -7.06 6.26 -17.32
N THR A 179 -6.69 7.03 -18.35
CA THR A 179 -5.30 7.11 -18.85
C THR A 179 -4.29 7.65 -17.84
N ASN A 180 -4.76 8.44 -16.86
CA ASN A 180 -3.95 8.98 -15.77
C ASN A 180 -4.00 8.12 -14.49
N LEU A 181 -4.61 6.93 -14.54
CA LEU A 181 -4.71 6.05 -13.38
C LEU A 181 -3.33 5.70 -12.83
N ARG A 182 -3.22 5.75 -11.51
CA ARG A 182 -2.08 5.27 -10.74
C ARG A 182 -2.56 4.28 -9.68
N VAL A 183 -1.94 3.11 -9.66
CA VAL A 183 -2.26 2.03 -8.72
C VAL A 183 -1.20 1.97 -7.64
N TYR A 184 -1.66 1.96 -6.38
CA TYR A 184 -0.85 1.78 -5.18
C TYR A 184 -1.20 0.46 -4.53
N ILE A 185 -0.21 -0.37 -4.25
CA ILE A 185 -0.38 -1.66 -3.58
C ILE A 185 0.38 -1.63 -2.26
N MET A 186 -0.28 -2.02 -1.18
CA MET A 186 0.34 -2.31 0.10
C MET A 186 0.02 -3.76 0.43
N ALA A 187 1.04 -4.60 0.57
CA ALA A 187 0.92 -6.04 0.69
C ALA A 187 1.46 -6.51 2.04
N PHE A 188 0.60 -7.18 2.81
CA PHE A 188 0.89 -7.72 4.14
C PHE A 188 0.96 -9.24 4.11
N ASP A 189 2.13 -9.77 4.46
CA ASP A 189 2.38 -11.22 4.60
C ASP A 189 2.01 -12.07 3.37
N VAL A 190 2.03 -11.49 2.17
CA VAL A 190 1.56 -12.16 0.95
C VAL A 190 2.66 -13.06 0.38
N LYS A 191 2.32 -14.32 0.12
CA LYS A 191 3.23 -15.27 -0.52
C LYS A 191 3.61 -14.83 -1.93
N SER A 192 4.84 -15.15 -2.33
CA SER A 192 5.35 -14.84 -3.67
C SER A 192 4.46 -15.38 -4.80
N ASP A 193 3.95 -16.62 -4.69
CA ASP A 193 3.06 -17.21 -5.71
C ASP A 193 1.75 -16.43 -5.89
N ASP A 194 1.17 -15.95 -4.79
CA ASP A 194 -0.05 -15.14 -4.83
C ASP A 194 0.24 -13.76 -5.41
N MET A 195 1.39 -13.15 -5.07
CA MET A 195 1.82 -11.90 -5.66
C MET A 195 2.04 -12.00 -7.18
N LEU A 196 2.62 -13.10 -7.67
CA LEU A 196 2.77 -13.35 -9.11
C LEU A 196 1.42 -13.45 -9.82
N ARG A 197 0.37 -13.93 -9.15
CA ARG A 197 -1.00 -13.96 -9.69
C ARG A 197 -1.66 -12.57 -9.68
N ILE A 198 -1.42 -11.78 -8.64
CA ILE A 198 -2.00 -10.45 -8.44
C ILE A 198 -1.42 -9.41 -9.41
N LEU A 199 -0.12 -9.48 -9.68
CA LEU A 199 0.61 -8.49 -10.49
C LEU A 199 0.37 -8.67 -11.99
N LYS A 200 -0.77 -8.17 -12.49
CA LYS A 200 -1.13 -8.19 -13.91
C LYS A 200 -0.36 -7.14 -14.73
N PRO A 201 0.05 -7.43 -15.98
CA PRO A 201 0.82 -6.52 -16.84
C PRO A 201 0.24 -5.13 -17.05
N SER A 202 -1.08 -5.03 -17.19
CA SER A 202 -1.74 -3.78 -17.53
C SER A 202 -2.04 -2.90 -16.31
N ILE A 203 -1.58 -3.27 -15.11
CA ILE A 203 -1.68 -2.42 -13.92
C ILE A 203 -0.70 -1.25 -14.05
N PRO A 204 -1.15 0.02 -13.98
CA PRO A 204 -0.25 1.18 -13.96
C PRO A 204 0.30 1.36 -12.53
N LEU A 205 1.12 0.41 -12.08
CA LEU A 205 1.65 0.33 -10.73
C LEU A 205 2.69 1.43 -10.49
N GLU A 206 2.33 2.42 -9.68
CA GLU A 206 3.21 3.54 -9.36
C GLU A 206 3.91 3.38 -8.01
N ARG A 207 3.27 2.67 -7.07
CA ARG A 207 3.83 2.41 -5.74
C ARG A 207 3.51 1.01 -5.28
N ILE A 208 4.50 0.33 -4.74
CA ILE A 208 4.32 -0.94 -4.04
C ILE A 208 5.08 -0.93 -2.72
N HIS A 209 4.40 -1.37 -1.67
CA HIS A 209 4.94 -1.53 -0.33
C HIS A 209 4.65 -2.96 0.13
N PHE A 210 5.70 -3.69 0.46
CA PHE A 210 5.64 -4.98 1.12
C PHE A 210 5.95 -4.82 2.61
N ASP A 211 5.05 -5.30 3.45
CA ASP A 211 5.16 -5.28 4.90
C ASP A 211 5.00 -6.71 5.42
N SER A 212 6.14 -7.37 5.62
CA SER A 212 6.25 -8.81 5.86
C SER A 212 6.65 -9.09 7.31
N TYR A 213 5.80 -9.82 8.03
CA TYR A 213 6.05 -10.33 9.39
C TYR A 213 6.22 -11.85 9.43
N ILE A 214 5.70 -12.55 8.42
CA ILE A 214 5.63 -14.02 8.37
C ILE A 214 6.23 -14.57 7.06
N THR A 215 6.05 -13.89 5.93
CA THR A 215 6.51 -14.40 4.63
C THR A 215 7.37 -13.38 3.89
N CYS A 216 8.47 -13.83 3.31
CA CYS A 216 9.37 -12.97 2.56
C CYS A 216 8.97 -12.91 1.07
N VAL A 217 9.11 -11.72 0.49
CA VAL A 217 9.12 -11.51 -0.96
C VAL A 217 10.38 -12.11 -1.57
N SER A 218 10.23 -12.86 -2.66
CA SER A 218 11.35 -13.46 -3.41
C SER A 218 11.91 -12.52 -4.49
N GLY A 219 13.16 -12.77 -4.90
CA GLY A 219 13.78 -12.06 -6.02
C GLY A 219 13.01 -12.21 -7.34
N ALA A 220 12.23 -13.27 -7.51
CA ALA A 220 11.36 -13.46 -8.68
C ALA A 220 10.23 -12.41 -8.77
N VAL A 221 9.61 -12.04 -7.63
CA VAL A 221 8.58 -11.01 -7.59
C VAL A 221 9.18 -9.64 -7.91
N VAL A 222 10.36 -9.33 -7.36
CA VAL A 222 11.09 -8.08 -7.62
C VAL A 222 11.48 -7.98 -9.10
N ASP A 223 12.01 -9.06 -9.69
CA ASP A 223 12.35 -9.09 -11.12
C ASP A 223 11.11 -8.91 -12.01
N LEU A 224 9.97 -9.55 -11.69
CA LEU A 224 8.72 -9.31 -12.40
C LEU A 224 8.33 -7.82 -12.37
N ILE A 225 8.36 -7.21 -11.18
CA ILE A 225 8.00 -5.80 -11.00
C ILE A 225 8.90 -4.90 -11.84
N SER A 226 10.22 -5.15 -11.80
CA SER A 226 11.21 -4.36 -12.54
C SER A 226 10.99 -4.39 -14.06
N ARG A 227 10.55 -5.52 -14.62
CA ARG A 227 10.31 -5.69 -16.06
C ARG A 227 8.98 -5.12 -16.50
N GLN A 228 7.97 -5.28 -15.65
CA GLN A 228 6.58 -5.05 -16.02
C GLN A 228 6.13 -3.61 -15.79
N TYR A 229 6.70 -2.93 -14.78
CA TYR A 229 6.23 -1.62 -14.33
C TYR A 229 7.30 -0.52 -14.42
N ASP A 230 8.33 -0.73 -15.24
CA ASP A 230 9.45 0.18 -15.52
C ASP A 230 9.01 1.63 -15.79
N LYS A 231 7.88 1.81 -16.48
CA LYS A 231 7.32 3.12 -16.87
C LYS A 231 6.56 3.86 -15.78
N PHE A 232 6.08 3.15 -14.76
CA PHE A 232 5.16 3.70 -13.77
C PHE A 232 5.76 3.76 -12.37
N LEU A 233 6.62 2.81 -12.02
CA LEU A 233 7.09 2.63 -10.65
C LEU A 233 7.92 3.84 -10.20
N THR A 234 7.49 4.43 -9.10
CA THR A 234 8.16 5.57 -8.44
C THR A 234 8.56 5.24 -7.01
N HIS A 235 7.83 4.36 -6.34
CA HIS A 235 8.12 3.97 -4.96
C HIS A 235 8.13 2.45 -4.85
N PHE A 236 9.22 1.92 -4.30
CA PHE A 236 9.37 0.53 -3.95
C PHE A 236 9.83 0.45 -2.50
N ILE A 237 9.00 -0.13 -1.64
CA ILE A 237 9.27 -0.29 -0.21
C ILE A 237 9.20 -1.77 0.10
N LEU A 238 10.24 -2.27 0.74
CA LEU A 238 10.38 -3.66 1.14
C LEU A 238 10.71 -3.68 2.62
N MET A 239 9.77 -4.11 3.45
CA MET A 239 9.94 -4.25 4.89
C MET A 239 9.74 -5.70 5.29
N ASN A 240 10.66 -6.22 6.11
CA ASN A 240 10.60 -7.56 6.64
C ASN A 240 11.02 -7.58 8.10
N ASP A 241 10.05 -7.70 8.99
CA ASP A 241 10.24 -7.85 10.43
C ASP A 241 10.14 -9.33 10.85
N VAL A 242 10.35 -10.28 9.92
CA VAL A 242 10.36 -11.71 10.24
C VAL A 242 11.50 -12.01 11.22
N ILE A 243 11.12 -12.35 12.45
CA ILE A 243 12.04 -12.79 13.50
C ILE A 243 12.41 -14.27 13.22
N ASP A 244 13.27 -14.52 12.25
CA ASP A 244 13.94 -15.81 12.12
C ASP A 244 15.41 -15.67 12.55
N MET A 245 15.91 -16.68 13.27
CA MET A 245 17.27 -16.74 13.79
C MET A 245 18.32 -17.04 12.69
N SER A 246 17.91 -17.04 11.42
CA SER A 246 18.68 -17.49 10.25
C SER A 246 19.33 -16.35 9.45
N GLY A 247 19.16 -15.09 9.87
CA GLY A 247 19.65 -13.90 9.16
C GLY A 247 18.62 -13.32 8.19
N PHE A 248 18.92 -12.17 7.59
CA PHE A 248 18.02 -11.54 6.64
C PHE A 248 17.98 -12.30 5.30
N PRO A 249 16.81 -12.38 4.64
CA PRO A 249 16.68 -12.99 3.32
C PRO A 249 17.49 -12.21 2.27
N ASP A 250 18.23 -12.94 1.43
CA ASP A 250 18.90 -12.39 0.24
C ASP A 250 18.01 -12.60 -1.00
N LEU A 251 17.69 -11.50 -1.70
CA LEU A 251 16.90 -11.52 -2.93
C LEU A 251 17.66 -12.09 -4.12
N SER A 252 18.99 -12.15 -4.07
CA SER A 252 19.81 -12.57 -5.19
C SER A 252 19.54 -14.02 -5.60
N ASP A 253 19.09 -14.90 -4.69
CA ASP A 253 18.79 -16.31 -4.95
C ASP A 253 19.93 -17.03 -5.74
N ASN A 254 21.21 -16.69 -5.50
CA ASN A 254 22.40 -17.14 -6.26
C ASN A 254 22.44 -16.71 -7.74
N ARG A 255 21.75 -15.63 -8.11
CA ARG A 255 21.85 -15.00 -9.43
C ARG A 255 23.10 -14.12 -9.49
N ASN A 256 23.67 -13.99 -10.69
CA ASN A 256 24.79 -13.07 -10.93
C ASN A 256 24.38 -11.59 -10.83
N GLU A 257 23.09 -11.28 -11.03
CA GLU A 257 22.55 -9.92 -11.07
C GLU A 257 21.61 -9.71 -9.88
N ASP A 258 21.86 -8.65 -9.12
CA ASP A 258 21.03 -8.27 -7.97
C ASP A 258 19.66 -7.71 -8.43
N PRO A 259 18.53 -8.24 -7.91
CA PRO A 259 17.21 -7.78 -8.33
C PRO A 259 16.90 -6.31 -8.02
N LEU A 260 17.46 -5.74 -6.95
CA LEU A 260 17.26 -4.33 -6.59
C LEU A 260 18.07 -3.42 -7.53
N VAL A 261 19.27 -3.85 -7.94
CA VAL A 261 20.06 -3.16 -8.98
C VAL A 261 19.30 -3.18 -10.31
N LEU A 262 18.74 -4.33 -10.71
CA LEU A 262 17.93 -4.45 -11.92
C LEU A 262 16.65 -3.59 -11.87
N LEU A 263 16.00 -3.53 -10.70
CA LEU A 263 14.86 -2.65 -10.45
C LEU A 263 15.25 -1.18 -10.65
N ALA A 264 16.33 -0.72 -10.01
CA ALA A 264 16.81 0.66 -10.17
C ALA A 264 17.19 0.97 -11.62
N TRP A 265 17.81 0.03 -12.33
CA TRP A 265 18.20 0.21 -13.73
C TRP A 265 17.00 0.35 -14.68
N ARG A 266 15.98 -0.52 -14.54
CA ARG A 266 14.81 -0.54 -15.43
C ARG A 266 13.80 0.54 -15.08
N CYS A 267 13.51 0.74 -13.80
CA CYS A 267 12.52 1.70 -13.32
C CYS A 267 13.11 3.11 -13.24
N THR A 268 13.25 3.77 -14.39
CA THR A 268 13.83 5.13 -14.53
C THR A 268 13.01 6.25 -13.88
N ARG A 269 11.85 5.96 -13.29
CA ARG A 269 11.06 6.92 -12.50
C ARG A 269 11.07 6.63 -11.01
N LEU A 270 11.81 5.61 -10.58
CA LEU A 270 12.01 5.28 -9.17
C LEU A 270 12.62 6.49 -8.46
N SER A 271 11.88 7.02 -7.50
CA SER A 271 12.25 8.17 -6.67
C SER A 271 12.38 7.81 -5.19
N LEU A 272 11.82 6.68 -4.78
CA LEU A 272 11.96 6.16 -3.43
C LEU A 272 12.24 4.67 -3.48
N LEU A 273 13.33 4.25 -2.85
CA LEU A 273 13.66 2.87 -2.56
C LEU A 273 13.92 2.74 -1.06
N ALA A 274 13.12 1.92 -0.38
CA ALA A 274 13.30 1.62 1.04
C ALA A 274 13.40 0.10 1.22
N VAL A 275 14.41 -0.36 1.96
CA VAL A 275 14.69 -1.79 2.18
C VAL A 275 15.05 -2.04 3.65
N HIS A 276 14.17 -2.72 4.36
CA HIS A 276 14.33 -3.07 5.77
C HIS A 276 14.18 -4.58 5.94
N GLY A 277 15.13 -5.19 6.66
CA GLY A 277 15.09 -6.63 6.97
C GLY A 277 15.36 -7.56 5.78
N TYR A 278 16.13 -7.10 4.80
CA TYR A 278 16.65 -7.90 3.68
C TYR A 278 18.15 -7.68 3.56
N THR A 279 18.90 -8.67 3.09
CA THR A 279 20.33 -8.50 2.82
C THR A 279 20.52 -7.64 1.58
N VAL A 280 21.31 -6.58 1.71
CA VAL A 280 21.71 -5.70 0.61
C VAL A 280 23.21 -5.47 0.64
N TRP A 281 23.88 -5.84 -0.44
CA TRP A 281 25.33 -5.67 -0.55
C TRP A 281 25.70 -4.19 -0.75
N ALA A 282 26.73 -3.72 -0.03
CA ALA A 282 27.21 -2.34 -0.08
C ALA A 282 27.54 -1.87 -1.51
N HIS A 283 28.20 -2.72 -2.31
CA HIS A 283 28.51 -2.40 -3.71
C HIS A 283 27.25 -2.23 -4.57
N ASN A 284 26.14 -2.93 -4.26
CA ASN A 284 24.87 -2.77 -4.94
C ASN A 284 24.18 -1.45 -4.58
N LEU A 285 24.30 -0.98 -3.35
CA LEU A 285 23.79 0.35 -2.96
C LEU A 285 24.49 1.48 -3.73
N ILE A 286 25.82 1.39 -3.88
CA ILE A 286 26.58 2.32 -4.70
C ILE A 286 26.11 2.25 -6.16
N ALA A 287 25.90 1.05 -6.71
CA ALA A 287 25.40 0.87 -8.06
C ALA A 287 24.01 1.49 -8.26
N ILE A 288 23.07 1.24 -7.34
CA ILE A 288 21.72 1.82 -7.35
C ILE A 288 21.79 3.35 -7.32
N ALA A 289 22.58 3.91 -6.41
CA ALA A 289 22.76 5.35 -6.29
C ALA A 289 23.31 5.94 -7.60
N ARG A 290 24.30 5.30 -8.23
CA ARG A 290 24.86 5.73 -9.53
C ARG A 290 23.90 5.61 -10.68
N LEU A 291 23.09 4.56 -10.72
CA LEU A 291 22.09 4.34 -11.77
C LEU A 291 21.01 5.41 -11.75
N ARG A 292 20.64 5.91 -10.55
CA ARG A 292 19.57 6.89 -10.43
C ARG A 292 20.01 8.33 -10.22
N GLY A 293 21.15 8.57 -9.59
CA GLY A 293 21.59 9.91 -9.24
C GLY A 293 20.50 10.69 -8.50
N SER A 294 20.34 11.96 -8.88
CA SER A 294 19.38 12.89 -8.28
C SER A 294 17.91 12.52 -8.45
N ASP A 295 17.56 11.58 -9.35
CA ASP A 295 16.17 11.16 -9.51
C ASP A 295 15.71 10.29 -8.33
N LEU A 296 16.63 9.58 -7.66
CA LEU A 296 16.34 8.80 -6.46
C LEU A 296 16.37 9.72 -5.24
N LYS A 297 15.19 10.27 -4.93
CA LYS A 297 15.03 11.23 -3.84
C LYS A 297 15.23 10.65 -2.45
N VAL A 298 14.90 9.37 -2.28
CA VAL A 298 15.01 8.67 -1.01
C VAL A 298 15.60 7.29 -1.27
N LEU A 299 16.75 7.04 -0.64
CA LEU A 299 17.31 5.70 -0.49
C LEU A 299 17.42 5.43 1.00
N GLU A 300 16.61 4.49 1.47
CA GLU A 300 16.50 4.10 2.87
C GLU A 300 16.79 2.62 3.04
N VAL A 301 17.72 2.28 3.92
CA VAL A 301 18.12 0.91 4.24
C VAL A 301 18.38 0.84 5.73
N THR A 302 18.02 -0.24 6.42
CA THR A 302 18.47 -0.43 7.81
C THR A 302 19.95 -0.80 7.84
N GLU A 303 20.73 -0.29 8.80
CA GLU A 303 22.15 -0.62 8.91
C GLU A 303 22.38 -2.14 8.99
N GLU A 304 21.54 -2.84 9.75
CA GLU A 304 21.56 -4.30 9.91
C GLU A 304 21.33 -5.06 8.59
N SER A 305 20.73 -4.40 7.60
CA SER A 305 20.46 -4.96 6.27
C SER A 305 21.65 -4.86 5.32
N ILE A 306 22.71 -4.14 5.68
CA ILE A 306 23.86 -3.91 4.81
C ILE A 306 24.92 -4.98 5.06
N ASP A 307 25.32 -5.68 3.99
CA ASP A 307 26.41 -6.66 4.04
C ASP A 307 27.60 -6.20 3.16
N PHE A 308 28.80 -6.63 3.53
CA PHE A 308 30.07 -6.25 2.91
C PHE A 308 30.86 -7.46 2.46
N ASP A 309 31.49 -7.36 1.29
CA ASP A 309 32.43 -8.37 0.84
C ASP A 309 33.61 -8.48 1.81
N GLN A 310 34.05 -9.70 2.14
CA GLN A 310 35.12 -9.95 3.12
C GLN A 310 36.44 -9.20 2.82
N GLY A 311 36.68 -8.85 1.56
CA GLY A 311 37.84 -8.08 1.11
C GLY A 311 37.76 -6.57 1.41
N GLU A 312 36.55 -6.00 1.54
CA GLU A 312 36.36 -4.57 1.82
C GLU A 312 36.53 -4.24 3.31
N LEU A 313 36.36 -5.24 4.18
CA LEU A 313 36.50 -5.11 5.63
C LEU A 313 37.96 -5.19 6.13
N ALA A 314 38.88 -5.69 5.29
CA ALA A 314 40.23 -6.06 5.73
C ALA A 314 41.22 -4.88 5.86
N ASP A 315 40.88 -3.69 5.36
CA ASP A 315 41.83 -2.57 5.16
C ASP A 315 41.33 -1.19 5.62
N GLN A 316 40.30 -1.10 6.48
CA GLN A 316 39.72 0.21 6.87
C GLN A 316 39.94 0.55 8.36
N ASP A 317 40.67 1.66 8.61
CA ASP A 317 40.74 2.35 9.92
C ASP A 317 39.44 3.13 10.24
N VAL A 318 38.52 3.20 9.28
CA VAL A 318 37.25 3.97 9.33
C VAL A 318 36.08 2.99 9.28
N ASP A 319 34.97 3.35 9.93
CA ASP A 319 33.72 2.61 9.88
C ASP A 319 33.25 2.42 8.41
N PRO A 320 33.13 1.17 7.91
CA PRO A 320 32.76 0.89 6.52
C PRO A 320 31.37 1.42 6.15
N VAL A 321 30.44 1.50 7.12
CA VAL A 321 29.10 2.07 6.90
C VAL A 321 29.21 3.57 6.66
N HIS A 322 30.07 4.26 7.40
CA HIS A 322 30.31 5.70 7.23
C HIS A 322 30.85 6.01 5.83
N ASN A 323 31.83 5.23 5.36
CA ASN A 323 32.38 5.36 4.00
C ASN A 323 31.32 5.11 2.92
N LEU A 324 30.48 4.09 3.11
CA LEU A 324 29.36 3.83 2.21
C LEU A 324 28.38 5.00 2.13
N ILE A 325 28.02 5.61 3.27
CA ILE A 325 27.15 6.79 3.33
C ILE A 325 27.76 7.93 2.52
N GLU A 326 29.05 8.23 2.71
CA GLU A 326 29.73 9.29 1.95
C GLU A 326 29.66 9.03 0.44
N GLN A 327 29.95 7.80 0.00
CA GLN A 327 29.94 7.44 -1.42
C GLN A 327 28.54 7.52 -2.05
N VAL A 328 27.52 7.04 -1.35
CA VAL A 328 26.13 7.05 -1.83
C VAL A 328 25.59 8.48 -1.85
N CYS A 329 25.73 9.21 -0.76
CA CYS A 329 25.21 10.56 -0.65
C CYS A 329 25.94 11.55 -1.62
N ALA A 330 27.22 11.33 -1.94
CA ALA A 330 27.94 12.12 -2.96
C ALA A 330 27.29 12.04 -4.35
N VAL A 331 26.61 10.94 -4.66
CA VAL A 331 25.95 10.71 -5.94
C VAL A 331 24.53 11.30 -5.98
N LEU A 332 23.84 11.34 -4.84
CA LEU A 332 22.42 11.72 -4.77
C LEU A 332 22.16 13.25 -4.76
N SER A 333 23.16 14.10 -4.42
CA SER A 333 23.13 15.59 -4.47
C SER A 333 22.02 16.34 -3.69
N PRO A 334 22.26 17.61 -3.32
CA PRO A 334 22.74 17.93 -1.97
C PRO A 334 21.82 17.26 -0.91
N VAL A 335 22.41 16.34 -0.14
CA VAL A 335 21.67 15.38 0.69
C VAL A 335 21.56 15.86 2.13
N SER A 336 20.40 15.70 2.76
CA SER A 336 20.30 15.70 4.23
C SER A 336 20.48 14.28 4.75
N THR A 337 21.52 14.07 5.58
CA THR A 337 21.78 12.81 6.27
C THR A 337 21.03 12.76 7.59
N TYR A 338 20.34 11.66 7.88
CA TYR A 338 19.79 11.38 9.21
C TYR A 338 20.23 9.97 9.65
N HIS A 339 20.72 9.88 10.89
CA HIS A 339 21.28 8.67 11.48
C HIS A 339 20.35 8.09 12.55
N ALA A 340 19.86 6.90 12.26
CA ALA A 340 19.42 5.79 13.11
C ALA A 340 19.12 4.58 12.18
N ASP A 341 18.67 4.90 10.97
CA ASP A 341 18.58 4.05 9.78
C ASP A 341 19.48 4.68 8.66
N PHE A 342 20.03 3.89 7.73
CA PHE A 342 20.78 4.43 6.57
C PHE A 342 19.80 5.15 5.64
N ILE A 343 19.71 6.47 5.77
CA ILE A 343 18.81 7.32 4.97
C ILE A 343 19.63 8.40 4.26
N CYS A 344 19.76 8.31 2.94
CA CYS A 344 20.17 9.44 2.09
C CYS A 344 18.91 10.04 1.42
N THR A 345 18.63 11.32 1.68
CA THR A 345 17.52 12.08 1.08
C THR A 345 18.02 13.24 0.22
N SER A 346 17.66 13.29 -1.06
CA SER A 346 17.95 14.46 -1.90
C SER A 346 17.09 15.65 -1.45
N VAL A 347 17.70 16.83 -1.27
CA VAL A 347 16.95 18.04 -0.90
C VAL A 347 16.38 18.69 -2.16
N GLU A 348 15.14 18.35 -2.54
CA GLU A 348 14.30 19.11 -3.50
C GLU A 348 12.79 19.02 -3.25
#